data_AF-A0AAW7AEE4-F1
#
_entry.id   AF-A0AAW7AEE4-F1
#
_cell.length_a   1.000
_cell.length_b   1.000
_cell.length_c   1.000
_cell.angle_alpha   90.00
_cell.angle_beta   90.00
_cell.angle_gamma   90.00
#
_symmetry.space_group_name_H-M   'P 1'
#
loop_
_entity.id
_entity.type
_entity.pdbx_description
1 polymer ?
#
loop_
_entity_poly.entity_id
_entity_poly.type
_entity_poly.pdbx_seq_one_letter_code
_entity_poly.pdbx_strand_id
1 'polypeptide(L)' 'MIRFDVNGSDHSNPPNYERVPTPHLHIFTNEYCNGGIAVPLSELNDVELTDELIDSLEFFMNYTNIKRENVIIKPKLL' A
#
# COMPACT_ATOMS: atom_id res chain seq x y z
N MET A 1 -12.20 -1.62 -4.79
CA MET A 1 -10.87 -2.14 -5.16
C MET A 1 -9.82 -1.28 -4.48
N ILE A 2 -8.73 -1.87 -4.04
CA ILE A 2 -7.60 -1.16 -3.42
C ILE A 2 -6.32 -1.63 -4.13
N ARG A 3 -5.43 -0.69 -4.44
CA ARG A 3 -4.08 -0.97 -4.95
C ARG A 3 -3.09 -0.49 -3.91
N PHE A 4 -2.18 -1.37 -3.53
CA PHE A 4 -1.12 -1.08 -2.59
C PHE A 4 0.23 -1.04 -3.31
N ASP A 5 0.86 0.13 -3.30
CA ASP A 5 2.16 0.32 -3.93
C ASP A 5 3.25 0.24 -2.87
N VAL A 6 4.10 -0.80 -2.99
CA VAL A 6 5.17 -1.11 -2.03
C VAL A 6 6.52 -0.58 -2.48
N ASN A 7 6.80 -0.66 -3.79
CA ASN A 7 7.99 -0.12 -4.44
C ASN A 7 7.63 0.54 -5.77
N GLY A 8 7.93 1.82 -5.92
CA GLY A 8 7.48 2.60 -7.06
C GLY A 8 7.87 4.06 -6.95
N SER A 9 7.41 4.85 -7.93
CA SER A 9 7.51 6.30 -7.87
C SER A 9 6.49 6.85 -6.89
N ASP A 10 6.82 7.93 -6.16
CA ASP A 10 5.80 8.62 -5.36
C ASP A 10 4.65 9.08 -6.25
N HIS A 11 3.48 9.20 -5.64
CA HIS A 11 2.28 9.66 -6.33
C HIS A 11 2.14 11.17 -6.20
N SER A 12 1.52 11.82 -7.20
CA SER A 12 1.26 13.26 -7.19
C SER A 12 -0.24 13.49 -7.04
N ASN A 13 -0.68 13.89 -5.85
CA ASN A 13 -2.10 14.10 -5.58
C ASN A 13 -2.61 15.38 -6.25
N PRO A 14 -3.79 15.35 -6.91
CA PRO A 14 -4.47 16.56 -7.31
C PRO A 14 -5.02 17.30 -6.09
N PRO A 15 -5.34 18.60 -6.20
CA PRO A 15 -5.10 19.48 -7.36
C PRO A 15 -3.74 20.18 -7.32
N ASN A 16 -3.01 20.11 -6.20
CA ASN A 16 -1.78 20.86 -5.94
C ASN A 16 -0.49 20.11 -6.28
N TYR A 17 -0.59 18.87 -6.76
CA TYR A 17 0.55 18.00 -7.07
C TYR A 17 1.44 17.69 -5.85
N GLU A 18 0.85 17.65 -4.65
CA GLU A 18 1.55 17.21 -3.46
C GLU A 18 2.02 15.76 -3.60
N ARG A 19 3.26 15.48 -3.17
CA ARG A 19 3.90 14.18 -3.37
C ARG A 19 3.64 13.28 -2.17
N VAL A 20 3.05 12.12 -2.44
CA VAL A 20 2.82 11.06 -1.46
C VAL A 20 3.86 9.96 -1.67
N PRO A 21 4.87 9.82 -0.78
CA PRO A 21 5.93 8.84 -0.94
C PRO A 21 5.39 7.42 -0.94
N THR A 22 6.05 6.53 -1.66
CA THR A 22 5.83 5.07 -1.51
C THR A 22 6.44 4.62 -0.16
N PRO A 23 5.78 3.75 0.62
CA PRO A 23 4.53 3.03 0.31
C PRO A 23 3.25 3.85 0.51
N HIS A 24 2.27 3.66 -0.38
CA HIS A 24 0.96 4.31 -0.32
C HIS A 24 -0.15 3.47 -0.96
N LEU A 25 -1.40 3.87 -0.72
CA LEU A 25 -2.61 3.18 -1.16
C LEU A 25 -3.38 4.00 -2.18
N HIS A 26 -3.99 3.33 -3.16
CA HIS A 26 -5.04 3.89 -4.02
C HIS A 26 -6.35 3.19 -3.73
N ILE A 27 -7.37 3.97 -3.37
CA ILE A 27 -8.71 3.46 -3.08
C ILE A 27 -9.62 3.82 -4.26
N PHE A 28 -10.21 2.83 -4.91
CA PHE A 28 -11.05 3.04 -6.10
C PHE A 28 -12.50 3.25 -5.69
N THR A 29 -12.76 4.44 -5.14
CA THR A 29 -14.11 4.97 -4.87
C THR A 29 -14.20 6.39 -5.40
N ASN A 30 -15.43 6.93 -5.48
CA ASN A 30 -15.63 8.31 -5.93
C ASN A 30 -14.92 9.35 -5.03
N GLU A 31 -14.84 9.08 -3.72
CA GLU A 31 -14.18 9.93 -2.72
C GLU A 31 -12.70 10.15 -3.04
N TYR A 32 -11.99 9.09 -3.46
CA TYR A 32 -10.56 9.12 -3.77
C TYR A 32 -10.28 9.32 -5.26
N CYS A 33 -11.22 9.95 -5.98
CA CYS A 33 -11.12 10.18 -7.43
C CYS A 33 -10.83 8.89 -8.21
N ASN A 34 -11.48 7.78 -7.83
CA ASN A 34 -11.28 6.45 -8.42
C ASN A 34 -9.81 6.02 -8.45
N GLY A 35 -9.09 6.24 -7.34
CA GLY A 35 -7.66 5.95 -7.21
C GLY A 35 -6.74 7.08 -7.68
N GLY A 36 -7.27 8.23 -8.09
CA GLY A 36 -6.48 9.42 -8.43
C GLY A 36 -5.84 10.10 -7.22
N ILE A 37 -6.38 9.87 -6.02
CA ILE A 37 -5.82 10.34 -4.74
C ILE A 37 -5.18 9.16 -4.02
N ALA A 38 -3.88 9.26 -3.76
CA ALA A 38 -3.13 8.30 -2.96
C ALA A 38 -3.14 8.68 -1.49
N VAL A 39 -3.16 7.67 -0.62
CA VAL A 39 -3.14 7.80 0.84
C VAL A 39 -1.81 7.23 1.36
N PRO A 40 -0.99 8.01 2.08
CA PRO A 40 0.23 7.50 2.70
C PRO A 40 -0.10 6.33 3.63
N LEU A 41 0.73 5.27 3.62
CA LEU A 41 0.49 4.13 4.50
C LEU A 41 0.50 4.52 5.99
N SER A 42 1.25 5.55 6.37
CA SER A 42 1.31 6.09 7.73
C SER A 42 -0.01 6.70 8.23
N GLU A 43 -0.94 7.01 7.32
CA GLU A 43 -2.26 7.58 7.65
C GLU A 43 -3.35 6.51 7.72
N LEU A 44 -3.02 5.24 7.43
CA LEU A 44 -3.94 4.13 7.56
C LEU A 44 -4.18 3.80 9.04
N ASN A 45 -5.39 4.12 9.52
CA ASN A 45 -5.83 3.82 10.89
C ASN A 45 -6.94 2.76 10.94
N ASP A 46 -7.39 2.29 9.78
CA ASP A 46 -8.43 1.28 9.66
C ASP A 46 -7.82 -0.12 9.86
N VAL A 47 -8.21 -0.76 10.97
CA VAL A 47 -7.69 -2.08 11.36
C VAL A 47 -8.17 -3.17 10.41
N GLU A 48 -9.45 -3.12 9.99
CA GLU A 48 -10.02 -4.13 9.09
C GLU A 48 -9.32 -4.07 7.73
N LEU A 49 -9.13 -2.87 7.18
CA LEU A 49 -8.38 -2.70 5.94
C LEU A 49 -6.92 -3.14 6.07
N THR A 50 -6.28 -2.90 7.21
CA THR A 50 -4.90 -3.34 7.46
C THR A 50 -4.81 -4.87 7.41
N ASP A 51 -5.73 -5.56 8.08
CA ASP A 51 -5.78 -7.01 8.08
C ASP A 51 -6.06 -7.57 6.67
N GLU A 52 -7.01 -6.98 5.93
CA GLU A 52 -7.30 -7.39 4.54
C GLU A 52 -6.08 -7.24 3.60
N LEU A 53 -5.28 -6.17 3.78
CA LEU A 53 -4.06 -5.95 3.00
C LEU A 53 -2.98 -6.99 3.32
N ILE A 54 -2.83 -7.34 4.60
CA ILE A 54 -1.91 -8.38 5.05
C ILE A 54 -2.33 -9.74 4.47
N ASP A 55 -3.60 -10.11 4.63
CA ASP A 55 -4.15 -11.37 4.11
C ASP A 55 -3.97 -11.48 2.58
N SER A 56 -4.22 -10.39 1.86
CA SER A 56 -4.03 -10.32 0.41
C SER A 56 -2.57 -10.52 0.01
N LEU A 57 -1.63 -9.92 0.75
CA LEU A 57 -0.20 -10.08 0.52
C LEU A 57 0.25 -11.52 0.83
N GLU A 58 -0.23 -12.10 1.92
CA GLU A 58 0.06 -13.48 2.28
C GLU A 58 -0.44 -14.46 1.23
N PHE A 59 -1.68 -14.27 0.76
CA PHE A 59 -2.26 -15.05 -0.33
C PHE A 59 -1.40 -14.96 -1.59
N PHE A 60 -1.01 -13.74 -2.00
CA PHE A 60 -0.15 -13.53 -3.17
C PHE A 60 1.21 -14.24 -3.04
N MET A 61 1.87 -14.11 -1.90
CA MET A 61 3.17 -14.76 -1.64
C MET A 61 3.05 -16.29 -1.67
N ASN A 62 1.97 -16.84 -1.11
CA ASN A 62 1.70 -18.28 -1.15
C ASN A 62 1.43 -18.75 -2.58
N TYR A 63 0.58 -18.02 -3.31
CA TYR A 63 0.24 -18.35 -4.70
C TYR A 63 1.47 -18.35 -5.62
N THR A 64 2.40 -17.41 -5.41
CA THR A 64 3.62 -17.28 -6.20
C THR A 64 4.79 -18.16 -5.70
N ASN A 65 4.58 -18.95 -4.65
CA ASN A 65 5.62 -19.77 -4.01
C ASN A 65 6.87 -18.96 -3.59
N ILE A 66 6.69 -17.71 -3.17
CA ILE A 66 7.78 -16.90 -2.63
C ILE A 66 8.23 -17.52 -1.31
N LYS A 67 9.48 -18.00 -1.27
CA LYS A 67 10.05 -18.63 -0.08
C LYS A 67 10.36 -17.59 1.00
N ARG A 68 9.83 -17.81 2.20
CA ARG A 68 10.01 -16.90 3.36
C ARG A 68 11.13 -17.34 4.32
N GLU A 69 11.65 -18.55 4.13
CA GLU A 69 12.56 -19.27 5.05
C GLU A 69 13.83 -18.49 5.43
N ASN A 70 14.28 -17.57 4.58
CA ASN A 70 15.48 -16.74 4.78
C ASN A 70 15.18 -15.24 4.71
N VAL A 71 13.91 -14.83 4.83
CA VAL A 71 13.54 -13.42 4.83
C VAL A 71 13.96 -12.82 6.18
N ILE A 72 14.98 -11.97 6.15
CA ILE A 72 15.36 -11.16 7.30
C ILE A 72 14.51 -9.90 7.26
N ILE A 73 13.42 -9.87 8.03
CA ILE A 73 12.67 -8.65 8.30
C ILE A 73 13.52 -7.80 9.22
N LYS A 74 14.28 -6.87 8.63
CA LYS A 74 14.91 -5.81 9.41
C LYS A 74 13.84 -4.75 9.64
N PRO A 75 13.41 -4.48 10.89
CA PRO A 75 12.72 -3.24 11.18
C PRO A 75 13.71 -2.12 10.84
N LYS A 76 13.61 -1.56 9.64
CA LYS A 76 14.30 -0.33 9.23
C LYS A 76 13.24 0.74 9.07
N LEU A 77 13.43 1.96 9.52
CA LEU A 77 14.39 2.64 10.40
C LEU A 77 13.70 4.01 10.47
N LEU A 78 13.39 4.50 11.67
CA LEU A 78 12.98 5.89 11.82
C LEU A 78 14.01 6.83 11.14
#